data_AF-Q5BZX1-F1
#
_entry.id   AF-Q5BZX1-F1
#
_cell.length_a   1.000
_cell.length_b   1.000
_cell.length_c   1.000
_cell.angle_alpha   90.00
_cell.angle_beta   90.00
_cell.angle_gamma   90.00
#
_symmetry.space_group_name_H-M   'P 1'
#
loop_
_entity.id
_entity.type
_entity.pdbx_description
1 polymer ?
#
loop_
_entity_poly.entity_id
_entity_poly.type
_entity_poly.pdbx_seq_one_letter_code
_entity_poly.pdbx_strand_id
1 'polypeptide(L)'
;DDLFEKLTKRINSVKEELNEFQRSLETTKKNIRQLINDTFYMITQQIRTAIDLVNVFESSLETIDEDIRLLIRNITEANPNETETLKNYVSCQSQAISEEYHNQSIEYIDNLKKEIERDYPNNSRRAIKMLSKRKGRQQLIFNTSQSEKSNMTCNSPENISEDDFNKLQDLLRKKQRTDLASTYIKLKKKALLLVWEDLTNAVDKRSEEKQ
;
A
#
# COMPACT_ATOMS: atom_id res chain seq x y z
N ASP A 1 -13.96 57.57 -45.99
CA ASP A 1 -12.69 57.57 -45.25
C ASP A 1 -12.83 57.14 -43.78
N ASP A 2 -13.69 57.78 -42.96
CA ASP A 2 -13.87 57.44 -41.52
C ASP A 2 -14.33 55.97 -41.25
N LEU A 3 -15.15 55.39 -42.12
CA LEU A 3 -15.59 53.99 -41.96
C LEU A 3 -14.43 52.98 -42.12
N PHE A 4 -13.53 53.23 -43.08
CA PHE A 4 -12.38 52.36 -43.33
C PHE A 4 -11.38 52.41 -42.17
N GLU A 5 -11.14 53.59 -41.61
CA GLU A 5 -10.24 53.74 -40.46
C GLU A 5 -10.79 53.02 -39.22
N LYS A 6 -12.10 53.12 -38.95
CA LYS A 6 -12.77 52.39 -37.86
C LYS A 6 -12.71 50.87 -38.05
N LEU A 7 -12.87 50.40 -39.28
CA LEU A 7 -12.73 48.98 -39.63
C LEU A 7 -11.30 48.47 -39.40
N THR A 8 -10.29 49.22 -39.86
CA THR A 8 -8.88 48.87 -39.64
C THR A 8 -8.53 48.82 -38.16
N LYS A 9 -8.98 49.79 -37.36
CA LYS A 9 -8.79 49.78 -35.89
C LYS A 9 -9.42 48.56 -35.24
N ARG A 10 -10.66 48.19 -35.62
CA ARG A 10 -11.32 46.97 -35.12
C ARG A 10 -10.59 45.70 -35.52
N ILE A 11 -10.14 45.58 -36.76
CA ILE A 11 -9.39 44.42 -37.24
C ILE A 11 -8.07 44.28 -36.45
N ASN A 12 -7.38 45.38 -36.17
CA ASN A 12 -6.15 45.34 -35.39
C ASN A 12 -6.41 44.95 -33.93
N SER A 13 -7.45 45.49 -33.29
CA SER A 13 -7.88 45.09 -31.93
C SER A 13 -8.17 43.59 -31.85
N VAL A 14 -8.95 43.05 -32.80
CA VAL A 14 -9.26 41.61 -32.84
C VAL A 14 -8.00 40.76 -33.04
N LYS A 15 -7.04 41.22 -33.85
CA LYS A 15 -5.76 40.52 -34.01
C LYS A 15 -4.94 40.51 -32.73
N GLU A 16 -4.91 41.61 -31.99
CA GLU A 16 -4.22 41.71 -30.70
C GLU A 16 -4.85 40.75 -29.68
N GLU A 17 -6.19 40.76 -29.54
CA GLU A 17 -6.92 39.84 -28.67
C GLU A 17 -6.67 38.36 -29.04
N LEU A 18 -6.66 38.04 -30.33
CA LEU A 18 -6.38 36.68 -30.80
C LEU A 18 -4.95 36.25 -30.45
N ASN A 19 -3.97 37.15 -30.60
CA ASN A 19 -2.58 36.88 -30.24
C ASN A 19 -2.41 36.67 -28.73
N GLU A 20 -3.10 37.46 -27.89
CA GLU A 20 -3.10 37.28 -26.44
C GLU A 20 -3.75 35.95 -26.04
N PHE A 21 -4.89 35.61 -26.64
CA PHE A 21 -5.55 34.33 -26.43
C PHE A 21 -4.63 33.15 -26.80
N GLN A 22 -3.96 33.23 -27.96
CA GLN A 22 -3.02 32.20 -28.38
C GLN A 22 -1.85 32.03 -27.39
N ARG A 23 -1.28 33.13 -26.89
CA ARG A 23 -0.23 33.09 -25.86
C ARG A 23 -0.75 32.43 -24.58
N SER A 24 -1.92 32.83 -24.09
CA SER A 24 -2.54 32.24 -22.90
C SER A 24 -2.79 30.74 -23.06
N LEU A 25 -3.23 30.32 -24.26
CA LEU A 25 -3.44 28.91 -24.59
C LEU A 25 -2.13 28.11 -24.53
N GLU A 26 -1.05 28.63 -25.11
CA GLU A 26 0.26 27.95 -25.08
C GLU A 26 0.84 27.87 -23.66
N THR A 27 0.69 28.92 -22.85
CA THR A 27 1.06 28.89 -21.42
C THR A 27 0.25 27.83 -20.67
N THR A 28 -1.06 27.76 -20.90
CA THR A 28 -1.93 26.77 -20.27
C THR A 28 -1.54 25.35 -20.66
N LYS A 29 -1.26 25.10 -21.95
CA LYS A 29 -0.78 23.79 -22.43
C LYS A 29 0.54 23.39 -21.76
N LYS A 30 1.48 24.33 -21.61
CA LYS A 30 2.76 24.09 -20.92
C LYS A 30 2.53 23.72 -19.46
N ASN A 31 1.68 24.46 -18.74
CA ASN A 31 1.38 24.22 -17.34
C ASN A 31 0.71 22.85 -17.14
N ILE A 32 -0.22 22.46 -18.02
CA ILE A 32 -0.87 21.14 -17.97
C ILE A 32 0.17 20.02 -18.16
N ARG A 33 1.08 20.16 -19.15
CA ARG A 33 2.15 19.17 -19.35
C ARG A 33 3.06 19.04 -18.13
N GLN A 34 3.43 20.15 -17.51
CA GLN A 34 4.24 20.13 -16.29
C GLN A 34 3.52 19.39 -15.17
N LEU A 35 2.25 19.70 -14.93
CA LEU A 35 1.44 19.04 -13.90
C LEU A 35 1.36 17.52 -14.11
N ILE A 36 1.20 17.08 -15.36
CA ILE A 36 1.21 15.65 -15.71
C ILE A 36 2.56 15.02 -15.36
N ASN A 37 3.67 15.64 -15.77
CA ASN A 37 5.02 15.15 -15.49
C ASN A 37 5.30 15.07 -13.98
N ASP A 38 4.90 16.10 -13.23
CA ASP A 38 5.06 16.13 -11.77
C ASP A 38 4.24 15.02 -11.11
N THR A 39 3.02 14.78 -11.58
CA THR A 39 2.17 13.68 -11.09
C THR A 39 2.84 12.32 -11.33
N PHE A 40 3.34 12.07 -12.54
CA PHE A 40 4.08 10.84 -12.87
C PHE A 40 5.35 10.67 -12.03
N TYR A 41 6.08 11.76 -11.82
CA TYR A 41 7.27 11.75 -10.98
C TYR A 41 6.92 11.35 -9.55
N MET A 42 5.92 11.99 -8.94
CA MET A 42 5.50 11.70 -7.56
C MET A 42 5.11 10.24 -7.37
N ILE A 43 4.21 9.72 -8.22
CA ILE A 43 3.75 8.33 -8.08
C ILE A 43 4.90 7.33 -8.30
N THR A 44 5.83 7.63 -9.20
CA THR A 44 7.01 6.78 -9.45
C THR A 44 7.92 6.75 -8.22
N GLN A 45 8.14 7.89 -7.55
CA GLN A 45 8.90 7.92 -6.30
C GLN A 45 8.21 7.13 -5.20
N GLN A 46 6.89 7.27 -5.04
CA GLN A 46 6.14 6.50 -4.04
C GLN A 46 6.23 4.99 -4.30
N ILE A 47 6.19 4.55 -5.57
CA ILE A 47 6.38 3.15 -5.94
C ILE A 47 7.78 2.68 -5.58
N ARG A 48 8.83 3.46 -5.89
CA ARG A 48 10.22 3.13 -5.52
C ARG A 48 10.40 3.00 -4.01
N THR A 49 9.92 3.98 -3.25
CA THR A 49 9.94 3.91 -1.79
C THR A 49 9.21 2.67 -1.26
N ALA A 50 8.06 2.32 -1.85
CA ALA A 50 7.34 1.11 -1.47
C ALA A 50 8.12 -0.17 -1.81
N ILE A 51 8.88 -0.20 -2.91
CA ILE A 51 9.78 -1.32 -3.24
C ILE A 51 10.89 -1.44 -2.20
N ASP A 52 11.57 -0.35 -1.89
CA ASP A 52 12.68 -0.35 -0.93
C ASP A 52 12.21 -0.80 0.45
N LEU A 53 11.05 -0.30 0.90
CA LEU A 53 10.45 -0.70 2.17
C LEU A 53 10.03 -2.18 2.18
N VAL A 54 9.51 -2.72 1.08
CA VAL A 54 9.19 -4.15 0.99
C VAL A 54 10.45 -4.98 1.20
N ASN A 55 11.56 -4.62 0.56
CA ASN A 55 12.82 -5.35 0.71
C ASN A 55 13.33 -5.29 2.17
N VAL A 56 13.27 -4.11 2.80
CA VAL A 56 13.66 -3.95 4.22
C VAL A 56 12.82 -4.84 5.14
N PHE A 57 11.50 -4.88 4.93
CA PHE A 57 10.62 -5.72 5.74
C PHE A 57 10.81 -7.21 5.47
N GLU A 58 11.07 -7.62 4.22
CA GLU A 58 11.36 -9.02 3.89
C GLU A 58 12.64 -9.50 4.56
N SER A 59 13.74 -8.75 4.47
CA SER A 59 14.99 -9.08 5.18
C SER A 59 14.82 -9.09 6.71
N SER A 60 13.99 -8.18 7.25
CA SER A 60 13.68 -8.16 8.68
C SER A 60 12.91 -9.41 9.11
N LEU A 61 11.94 -9.85 8.30
CA LEU A 61 11.17 -11.07 8.56
C LEU A 61 12.06 -12.31 8.49
N GLU A 62 12.97 -12.41 7.52
CA GLU A 62 13.95 -13.50 7.41
C GLU A 62 14.81 -13.60 8.67
N THR A 63 15.30 -12.45 9.16
CA THR A 63 16.10 -12.39 10.39
C THR A 63 15.29 -12.85 11.61
N ILE A 64 14.06 -12.36 11.76
CA ILE A 64 13.18 -12.75 12.87
C ILE A 64 12.84 -14.23 12.80
N ASP A 65 12.62 -14.78 11.60
CA ASP A 65 12.33 -16.20 11.40
C ASP A 65 13.50 -17.09 11.80
N GLU A 66 14.73 -16.69 11.46
CA GLU A 66 15.92 -17.43 11.91
C GLU A 66 16.12 -17.30 13.42
N ASP A 67 15.91 -16.12 14.01
CA ASP A 67 15.97 -15.93 15.47
C ASP A 67 14.96 -16.83 16.20
N ILE A 68 13.73 -16.91 15.71
CA ILE A 68 12.69 -17.81 16.25
C ILE A 68 13.14 -19.26 16.09
N ARG A 69 13.66 -19.65 14.92
CA ARG A 69 14.10 -21.02 14.65
C ARG A 69 15.23 -21.45 15.57
N LEU A 70 16.24 -20.59 15.74
CA LEU A 70 17.39 -20.84 16.62
C LEU A 70 16.95 -20.92 18.09
N LEU A 71 16.06 -20.03 18.52
CA LEU A 71 15.54 -20.06 19.88
C LEU A 71 14.73 -21.34 20.16
N ILE A 72 13.82 -21.71 19.26
CA ILE A 72 13.06 -22.97 19.37
C ILE A 72 14.02 -24.15 19.44
N ARG A 73 15.04 -24.19 18.57
CA ARG A 73 16.04 -25.25 18.55
C ARG A 73 16.75 -25.37 19.91
N ASN A 74 17.26 -24.28 20.45
CA ASN A 74 17.97 -24.27 21.73
C ASN A 74 17.05 -24.76 22.87
N ILE A 75 15.80 -24.29 22.90
CA ILE A 75 14.81 -24.74 23.89
C ILE A 75 14.56 -26.24 23.76
N THR A 76 14.40 -26.76 22.54
CA THR A 76 14.12 -28.19 22.29
C THR A 76 15.33 -29.09 22.57
N GLU A 77 16.55 -28.61 22.35
CA GLU A 77 17.78 -29.34 22.68
C GLU A 77 17.96 -29.44 24.20
N ALA A 78 17.64 -28.36 24.94
CA ALA A 78 17.67 -28.36 26.40
C ALA A 78 16.50 -29.15 27.03
N ASN A 79 15.32 -29.15 26.38
CA ASN A 79 14.10 -29.75 26.90
C ASN A 79 13.36 -30.58 25.82
N PRO A 80 13.88 -31.77 25.45
CA PRO A 80 13.32 -32.55 24.33
C PRO A 80 11.84 -32.92 24.49
N ASN A 81 11.40 -33.15 25.74
CA ASN A 81 10.02 -33.50 26.07
C ASN A 81 9.01 -32.36 25.81
N GLU A 82 9.46 -31.11 25.68
CA GLU A 82 8.62 -29.95 25.43
C GLU A 82 8.42 -29.64 23.94
N THR A 83 9.06 -30.40 23.04
CA THR A 83 9.11 -30.06 21.60
C THR A 83 7.73 -29.90 20.97
N GLU A 84 6.80 -30.81 21.27
CA GLU A 84 5.46 -30.78 20.70
C GLU A 84 4.61 -29.65 21.32
N THR A 85 4.68 -29.48 22.64
CA THR A 85 4.01 -28.39 23.35
C THR A 85 4.47 -27.03 22.84
N LEU A 86 5.77 -26.84 22.64
CA LEU A 86 6.36 -25.59 22.13
C LEU A 86 5.90 -25.28 20.70
N LYS A 87 5.87 -26.27 19.81
CA LYS A 87 5.37 -26.09 18.43
C LYS A 87 3.89 -25.69 18.42
N ASN A 88 3.09 -26.37 19.23
CA ASN A 88 1.66 -26.07 19.36
C ASN A 88 1.43 -24.67 19.96
N TYR A 89 2.22 -24.29 20.97
CA TYR A 89 2.21 -22.94 21.54
C TYR A 89 2.56 -21.87 20.50
N VAL A 90 3.66 -22.04 19.75
CA VAL A 90 4.10 -21.08 18.72
C VAL A 90 3.04 -20.90 17.64
N SER A 91 2.44 -22.00 17.17
CA SER A 91 1.36 -21.97 16.18
C SER A 91 0.14 -21.23 16.73
N CYS A 92 -0.34 -21.62 17.92
CA CYS A 92 -1.50 -21.02 18.58
C CYS A 92 -1.30 -19.52 18.84
N GLN A 93 -0.16 -19.13 19.41
CA GLN A 93 0.15 -17.73 19.69
C GLN A 93 0.28 -16.90 18.43
N SER A 94 0.90 -17.44 17.39
CA SER A 94 0.99 -16.74 16.10
C SER A 94 -0.40 -16.44 15.53
N GLN A 95 -1.32 -17.40 15.64
CA GLN A 95 -2.72 -17.20 15.25
C GLN A 95 -3.40 -16.15 16.14
N ALA A 96 -3.29 -16.26 17.47
CA ALA A 96 -3.90 -15.33 18.41
C ALA A 96 -3.45 -13.88 18.16
N ILE A 97 -2.15 -13.66 18.00
CA ILE A 97 -1.58 -12.35 17.70
C ILE A 97 -2.04 -11.84 16.32
N SER A 98 -2.14 -12.72 15.31
CA SER A 98 -2.67 -12.34 13.99
C SER A 98 -4.11 -11.87 14.07
N GLU A 99 -4.93 -12.51 14.89
CA GLU A 99 -6.31 -12.12 15.16
C GLU A 99 -6.40 -10.75 15.87
N GLU A 100 -5.51 -10.48 16.83
CA GLU A 100 -5.41 -9.15 17.48
C GLU A 100 -5.15 -8.04 16.46
N TYR A 101 -4.29 -8.30 15.47
CA TYR A 101 -3.96 -7.34 14.41
C TYR A 101 -4.96 -7.29 13.26
N HIS A 102 -6.00 -8.14 13.26
CA HIS A 102 -6.96 -8.20 12.17
C HIS A 102 -7.65 -6.86 11.93
N ASN A 103 -8.22 -6.26 12.98
CA ASN A 103 -8.95 -4.99 12.86
C ASN A 103 -8.03 -3.85 12.37
N GLN A 104 -6.79 -3.81 12.86
CA GLN A 104 -5.79 -2.84 12.41
C GLN A 104 -5.47 -3.00 10.92
N SER A 105 -5.37 -4.25 10.43
CA SER A 105 -5.13 -4.50 9.01
C SER A 105 -6.30 -4.03 8.11
N ILE A 106 -7.54 -4.16 8.60
CA ILE A 106 -8.73 -3.70 7.88
C ILE A 106 -8.75 -2.17 7.82
N GLU A 107 -8.45 -1.52 8.94
CA GLU A 107 -8.36 -0.05 9.03
C GLU A 107 -7.28 0.49 8.07
N TYR A 108 -6.12 -0.16 7.99
CA TYR A 108 -5.06 0.21 7.06
C TYR A 108 -5.50 0.16 5.61
N ILE A 109 -6.32 -0.81 5.22
CA ILE A 109 -6.87 -0.87 3.86
C ILE A 109 -7.83 0.31 3.61
N ASP A 110 -8.68 0.66 4.57
CA ASP A 110 -9.60 1.79 4.45
C ASP A 110 -8.85 3.13 4.37
N ASN A 111 -7.81 3.31 5.18
CA ASN A 111 -6.96 4.49 5.15
C ASN A 111 -6.22 4.61 3.81
N LEU A 112 -5.68 3.50 3.28
CA LEU A 112 -5.04 3.49 1.97
C LEU A 112 -6.03 3.83 0.85
N LYS A 113 -7.29 3.36 0.92
CA LYS A 113 -8.32 3.74 -0.05
C LYS A 113 -8.54 5.25 -0.05
N LYS A 114 -8.69 5.86 1.13
CA LYS A 114 -8.87 7.32 1.28
C LYS A 114 -7.66 8.09 0.74
N GLU A 115 -6.44 7.63 1.03
CA GLU A 115 -5.20 8.23 0.51
C GLU A 115 -5.19 8.23 -1.02
N ILE A 116 -5.42 7.07 -1.64
CA ILE A 116 -5.40 6.90 -3.09
C ILE A 116 -6.52 7.70 -3.77
N GLU A 117 -7.72 7.74 -3.19
CA GLU A 117 -8.85 8.50 -3.73
C GLU A 117 -8.60 10.02 -3.67
N ARG A 118 -8.05 10.50 -2.55
CA ARG A 118 -7.70 11.93 -2.37
C ARG A 118 -6.62 12.36 -3.35
N ASP A 119 -5.55 11.57 -3.47
CA ASP A 119 -4.37 11.97 -4.23
C ASP A 119 -4.55 11.77 -5.74
N TYR A 120 -5.41 10.82 -6.16
CA TYR A 120 -5.62 10.45 -7.56
C TYR A 120 -7.12 10.24 -7.91
N PRO A 121 -8.00 11.24 -7.72
CA PRO A 121 -9.45 11.05 -7.77
C PRO A 121 -9.98 10.50 -9.10
N ASN A 122 -9.37 10.85 -10.24
CA ASN A 122 -9.83 10.44 -11.56
C ASN A 122 -9.21 9.11 -12.06
N ASN A 123 -8.19 8.60 -11.37
CA ASN A 123 -7.39 7.44 -11.81
C ASN A 123 -7.30 6.36 -10.71
N SER A 124 -8.10 6.47 -9.65
CA SER A 124 -8.06 5.59 -8.48
C SER A 124 -9.05 4.42 -8.54
N ARG A 125 -10.01 4.42 -9.46
CA ARG A 125 -11.15 3.47 -9.46
C ARG A 125 -10.72 2.00 -9.41
N ARG A 126 -9.76 1.60 -10.24
CA ARG A 126 -9.25 0.21 -10.24
C ARG A 126 -8.54 -0.14 -8.94
N ALA A 127 -7.71 0.77 -8.43
CA ALA A 127 -7.02 0.61 -7.15
C ALA A 127 -8.01 0.46 -5.97
N ILE A 128 -9.02 1.33 -5.87
CA ILE A 128 -10.06 1.27 -4.84
C ILE A 128 -10.85 -0.05 -4.91
N LYS A 129 -11.18 -0.53 -6.12
CA LYS A 129 -11.86 -1.82 -6.31
C LYS A 129 -10.99 -2.98 -5.85
N MET A 130 -9.70 -2.96 -6.17
CA MET A 130 -8.73 -3.98 -5.74
C MET A 130 -8.61 -4.02 -4.22
N LEU A 131 -8.46 -2.86 -3.58
CA LEU A 131 -8.38 -2.73 -2.12
C LEU A 131 -9.66 -3.22 -1.43
N SER A 132 -10.84 -2.87 -1.95
CA SER A 132 -12.12 -3.32 -1.42
C SER A 132 -12.29 -4.85 -1.52
N LYS A 133 -11.85 -5.44 -2.64
CA LYS A 133 -11.82 -6.91 -2.80
C LYS A 133 -10.86 -7.57 -1.81
N ARG A 134 -9.70 -6.96 -1.56
CA ARG A 134 -8.72 -7.47 -0.59
C ARG A 134 -9.30 -7.45 0.84
N LYS A 135 -9.92 -6.32 1.23
CA LYS A 135 -10.63 -6.18 2.51
C LYS A 135 -11.69 -7.26 2.68
N GLY A 136 -12.57 -7.42 1.70
CA GLY A 136 -13.64 -8.43 1.76
C GLY A 136 -13.10 -9.87 1.91
N ARG A 137 -12.04 -10.22 1.16
CA ARG A 137 -11.38 -11.52 1.31
C ARG A 137 -10.77 -11.72 2.68
N GLN A 138 -10.13 -10.69 3.22
CA GLN A 138 -9.50 -10.76 4.54
C GLN A 138 -10.53 -10.89 5.66
N GLN A 139 -11.63 -10.15 5.58
CA GLN A 139 -12.76 -10.29 6.51
C GLN A 139 -13.36 -11.70 6.44
N LEU A 140 -13.52 -12.25 5.24
CA LEU A 140 -14.06 -13.60 5.07
C LEU A 140 -13.15 -14.65 5.73
N ILE A 141 -11.84 -14.59 5.48
CA ILE A 141 -10.87 -15.52 6.08
C ILE A 141 -10.94 -15.45 7.61
N PHE A 142 -10.99 -14.24 8.17
CA PHE A 142 -11.10 -14.06 9.61
C PHE A 142 -12.42 -14.59 10.18
N ASN A 143 -13.55 -14.30 9.53
CA ASN A 143 -14.84 -14.81 9.98
C ASN A 143 -14.90 -16.34 9.95
N THR A 144 -14.33 -16.97 8.91
CA THR A 144 -14.19 -18.43 8.82
C THR A 144 -13.32 -18.96 9.95
N SER A 145 -12.16 -18.35 10.19
CA SER A 145 -11.27 -18.78 11.27
C SER A 145 -11.91 -18.64 12.65
N GLN A 146 -12.68 -17.57 12.89
CA GLN A 146 -13.46 -17.41 14.13
C GLN A 146 -14.59 -18.44 14.25
N SER A 147 -15.23 -18.85 13.15
CA SER A 147 -16.31 -19.86 13.18
C SER A 147 -15.81 -21.28 13.43
N GLU A 148 -14.56 -21.56 13.03
CA GLU A 148 -13.88 -22.85 13.25
C GLU A 148 -13.12 -22.89 14.58
N LYS A 149 -13.09 -21.77 15.30
CA LYS A 149 -12.36 -21.61 16.55
C LYS A 149 -13.03 -22.46 17.63
N SER A 150 -12.41 -23.57 18.00
CA SER A 150 -12.64 -24.16 19.32
C SER A 150 -12.04 -23.22 20.38
N ASN A 151 -12.54 -23.26 21.62
CA ASN A 151 -11.92 -22.57 22.75
C ASN A 151 -10.50 -23.14 22.97
N MET A 152 -9.53 -22.70 22.17
CA MET A 152 -8.13 -23.06 22.29
C MET A 152 -7.47 -22.06 23.22
N THR A 153 -7.10 -22.53 24.41
CA THR A 153 -6.11 -21.84 25.23
C THR A 153 -4.74 -22.23 24.70
N CYS A 154 -3.86 -21.27 24.42
CA CYS A 154 -2.49 -21.58 24.04
C CYS A 154 -1.73 -22.10 25.26
N ASN A 155 -1.67 -23.42 25.40
CA ASN A 155 -0.99 -24.09 26.51
C ASN A 155 0.49 -23.72 26.51
N SER A 156 0.94 -23.10 27.59
CA SER A 156 2.34 -22.70 27.73
C SER A 156 3.20 -23.93 28.05
N PRO A 157 4.40 -24.07 27.47
CA PRO A 157 5.35 -25.11 27.86
C PRO A 157 5.76 -24.92 29.33
N GLU A 158 5.82 -26.01 30.10
CA GLU A 158 6.02 -25.96 31.55
C GLU A 158 7.50 -25.96 31.94
N ASN A 159 8.33 -26.68 31.20
CA ASN A 159 9.74 -26.90 31.54
C ASN A 159 10.71 -26.06 30.70
N ILE A 160 10.42 -24.78 30.50
CA ILE A 160 11.33 -23.86 29.80
C ILE A 160 11.70 -22.66 30.67
N SER A 161 12.85 -22.04 30.41
CA SER A 161 13.26 -20.85 31.16
C SER A 161 12.32 -19.67 30.88
N GLU A 162 12.08 -18.84 31.89
CA GLU A 162 11.25 -17.64 31.76
C GLU A 162 11.84 -16.66 30.73
N ASP A 163 13.17 -16.54 30.69
CA ASP A 163 13.88 -15.69 29.74
C ASP A 163 13.67 -16.14 28.28
N ASP A 164 13.81 -17.45 28.01
CA ASP A 164 13.56 -17.99 26.66
C ASP A 164 12.10 -17.84 26.26
N PHE A 165 11.18 -18.06 27.20
CA PHE A 165 9.75 -17.91 26.96
C PHE A 165 9.37 -16.48 26.61
N ASN A 166 9.86 -15.51 27.38
CA ASN A 166 9.62 -14.09 27.14
C ASN A 166 10.22 -13.64 25.81
N LYS A 167 11.46 -14.07 25.51
CA LYS A 167 12.12 -13.80 24.24
C LYS A 167 11.34 -14.36 23.04
N LEU A 168 10.78 -15.57 23.17
CA LEU A 168 9.96 -16.18 22.14
C LEU A 168 8.68 -15.36 21.89
N GLN A 169 7.98 -14.96 22.95
CA GLN A 169 6.78 -14.12 22.83
C GLN A 169 7.08 -12.78 22.12
N ASP A 170 8.18 -12.14 22.47
CA ASP A 170 8.59 -10.88 21.87
C ASP A 170 8.92 -11.04 20.38
N LEU A 171 9.62 -12.11 20.01
CA LEU A 171 9.90 -12.43 18.61
C LEU A 171 8.64 -12.70 17.81
N LEU A 172 7.67 -13.47 18.35
CA LEU A 172 6.39 -13.73 17.70
C LEU A 172 5.59 -12.44 17.46
N ARG A 173 5.52 -11.55 18.46
CA ARG A 173 4.87 -10.24 18.33
C ARG A 173 5.58 -9.36 17.31
N LYS A 174 6.91 -9.32 17.34
CA LYS A 174 7.74 -8.56 16.39
C LYS A 174 7.54 -9.06 14.96
N LYS A 175 7.50 -10.38 14.75
CA LYS A 175 7.18 -11.01 13.46
C LYS A 175 5.84 -10.52 12.92
N GLN A 176 4.78 -10.64 13.72
CA GLN A 176 3.42 -10.29 13.28
C GLN A 176 3.27 -8.79 12.98
N ARG A 177 3.87 -7.90 13.78
CA ARG A 177 3.90 -6.46 13.50
C ARG A 177 4.64 -6.14 12.19
N THR A 178 5.75 -6.82 11.96
CA THR A 178 6.57 -6.64 10.74
C THR A 178 5.83 -7.16 9.51
N ASP A 179 5.14 -8.30 9.62
CA ASP A 179 4.32 -8.86 8.55
C ASP A 179 3.13 -7.96 8.19
N LEU A 180 2.44 -7.41 9.19
CA LEU A 180 1.37 -6.43 9.00
C LEU A 180 1.86 -5.21 8.21
N ALA A 181 2.99 -4.63 8.62
CA ALA A 181 3.59 -3.49 7.94
C ALA A 181 4.02 -3.84 6.50
N SER A 182 4.67 -4.99 6.31
CA SER A 182 5.05 -5.50 4.98
C SER A 182 3.84 -5.66 4.06
N THR A 183 2.78 -6.29 4.56
CA THR A 183 1.53 -6.50 3.83
C THR A 183 0.90 -5.16 3.42
N TYR A 184 0.86 -4.18 4.32
CA TYR A 184 0.36 -2.84 4.00
C TYR A 184 1.14 -2.19 2.86
N ILE A 185 2.48 -2.17 2.94
CA ILE A 185 3.31 -1.56 1.88
C ILE A 185 3.18 -2.32 0.55
N LYS A 186 3.10 -3.65 0.57
CA LYS A 186 2.83 -4.46 -0.64
C LYS A 186 1.50 -4.08 -1.28
N LEU A 187 0.46 -3.81 -0.48
CA LEU A 187 -0.83 -3.35 -0.99
C LEU A 187 -0.75 -1.93 -1.55
N LYS A 188 -0.07 -1.02 -0.86
CA LYS A 188 0.18 0.35 -1.33
C LYS A 188 0.89 0.35 -2.68
N LYS A 189 1.96 -0.42 -2.84
CA LYS A 189 2.67 -0.59 -4.11
C LYS A 189 1.71 -1.04 -5.23
N LYS A 190 0.91 -2.08 -4.99
CA LYS A 190 -0.05 -2.59 -5.98
C LYS A 190 -1.10 -1.55 -6.36
N ALA A 191 -1.61 -0.79 -5.39
CA ALA A 191 -2.57 0.28 -5.63
C ALA A 191 -1.97 1.39 -6.50
N LEU A 192 -0.76 1.85 -6.16
CA LEU A 192 -0.05 2.88 -6.91
C LEU A 192 0.28 2.44 -8.34
N LEU A 193 0.66 1.17 -8.56
CA LEU A 193 0.88 0.63 -9.91
C LEU A 193 -0.39 0.71 -10.77
N LEU A 194 -1.56 0.36 -10.21
CA LEU A 194 -2.83 0.48 -10.92
C LEU A 194 -3.17 1.94 -11.27
N VAL A 195 -2.90 2.87 -10.35
CA VAL A 195 -3.09 4.31 -10.60
C VAL A 195 -2.14 4.79 -11.69
N TRP A 196 -0.88 4.36 -11.66
CA TRP A 196 0.12 4.72 -12.67
C TRP A 196 -0.32 4.26 -14.07
N GLU A 197 -0.79 3.02 -14.21
CA GLU A 197 -1.35 2.49 -15.46
C GLU A 197 -2.56 3.33 -15.93
N ASP A 198 -3.48 3.66 -15.02
CA ASP A 198 -4.67 4.44 -15.36
C ASP A 198 -4.32 5.88 -15.75
N LEU A 199 -3.26 6.46 -15.18
CA LEU A 199 -2.71 7.76 -15.59
C LEU A 199 -2.13 7.71 -16.99
N THR A 200 -1.30 6.69 -17.30
CA THR A 200 -0.72 6.48 -18.64
C THR A 200 -1.81 6.38 -19.70
N ASN A 201 -2.80 5.50 -19.48
CA ASN A 201 -3.92 5.31 -20.41
C ASN A 201 -4.74 6.60 -20.62
N ALA A 202 -4.88 7.44 -19.59
CA ALA A 202 -5.61 8.69 -19.70
C ALA A 202 -4.86 9.76 -20.51
N VAL A 203 -3.52 9.72 -20.52
CA VAL A 203 -2.69 10.59 -21.35
C VAL A 203 -2.70 10.11 -22.80
N ASP A 204 -2.55 8.81 -23.02
CA ASP A 204 -2.47 8.23 -24.37
C ASP A 204 -3.78 8.43 -25.16
N LYS A 205 -4.94 8.17 -24.54
CA LYS A 205 -6.25 8.42 -25.20
C LYS A 205 -6.43 9.88 -25.67
N ARG A 206 -5.94 10.85 -24.89
CA ARG A 206 -6.00 12.27 -25.27
C ARG A 206 -5.03 12.64 -26.38
N SER A 207 -4.04 11.79 -26.66
CA SER A 207 -3.10 11.96 -27.76
C SER A 207 -3.67 11.40 -29.07
N GLU A 208 -4.45 10.31 -29.01
CA GLU A 208 -5.14 9.69 -30.14
C GLU A 208 -6.36 10.52 -30.62
N GLU A 209 -7.13 11.11 -29.71
CA GLU A 209 -8.27 11.99 -30.06
C GLU A 209 -7.86 13.32 -30.75
N LYS A 210 -6.55 13.57 -30.90
CA LYS A 210 -6.00 14.79 -31.53
C LYS A 210 -5.36 14.55 -32.90
N GLN A 211 -5.42 13.32 -33.43
CA GLN A 211 -5.08 12.98 -34.82
C GLN A 211 -6.33 12.97 -35.70
#